data_AF-A0A2N8R8P6-F1
#
_entry.id   AF-A0A2N8R8P6-F1
#
_cell.length_a   1.000
_cell.length_b   1.000
_cell.length_c   1.000
_cell.angle_alpha   90.00
_cell.angle_beta   90.00
_cell.angle_gamma   90.00
#
_symmetry.space_group_name_H-M   'P 1'
#
loop_
_entity.id
_entity.type
_entity.pdbx_description
1 polymer ?
#
loop_
_entity_poly.entity_id
_entity_poly.type
_entity_poly.pdbx_seq_one_letter_code
_entity_poly.pdbx_strand_id
1 'polypeptide(L)'
;MDGLEDVVHASVASTARKRKPFKIHVVRYADDFIITGATKAVLQHQVRPAIEAFLKERGLELSDEKTQITHISQGFDFLGQNVRKYAGKLLITPARKSVKALLDKVREIANANKTATQANLILTLNPVIRGWAMYHRHVVAAKRFAWIDHQIWQVLWRWAVRRHAMKSAHWVKQRYFRVVGQRHWVFATQEKARGMSQPAWLYAAASVSIVRHIKICSAANPFDPAWTFYLERRRAHRQVTQSHSGCWKA
;
A
#
# COMPACT_ATOMS: atom_id res chain seq x y z
N MET A 1 6.04 1.78 -25.16
CA MET A 1 7.12 1.93 -24.15
C MET A 1 8.00 0.68 -24.03
N ASP A 2 7.74 -0.39 -24.79
CA ASP A 2 8.64 -1.55 -24.83
C ASP A 2 10.01 -1.14 -25.37
N GLY A 3 11.08 -1.64 -24.75
CA GLY A 3 12.47 -1.27 -25.06
C GLY A 3 13.12 -0.25 -24.11
N LEU A 4 12.39 0.33 -23.14
CA LEU A 4 12.99 1.25 -22.16
C LEU A 4 14.13 0.59 -21.36
N GLU A 5 13.94 -0.68 -20.96
CA GLU A 5 14.97 -1.44 -20.26
C GLU A 5 16.22 -1.63 -21.13
N ASP A 6 16.04 -1.91 -22.42
CA ASP A 6 17.16 -2.10 -23.35
C ASP A 6 17.95 -0.82 -23.56
N VAL A 7 17.28 0.32 -23.69
CA VAL A 7 17.94 1.64 -23.81
C VAL A 7 18.72 1.98 -22.55
N VAL A 8 18.12 1.78 -21.38
CA VAL A 8 18.79 2.04 -20.10
C VAL A 8 20.02 1.15 -19.95
N HIS A 9 19.93 -0.12 -20.33
CA HIS A 9 21.08 -1.03 -20.29
C HIS A 9 22.16 -0.67 -21.31
N ALA A 10 21.77 -0.30 -22.53
CA ALA A 10 22.68 0.09 -23.61
C ALA A 10 23.45 1.36 -23.30
N SER A 11 22.81 2.32 -22.60
CA SER A 11 23.45 3.59 -22.22
C SER A 11 24.65 3.44 -21.28
N VAL A 12 24.72 2.33 -20.52
CA VAL A 12 25.77 2.13 -19.53
C VAL A 12 26.82 1.11 -19.95
N ALA A 13 26.42 -0.02 -20.55
CA ALA A 13 27.38 -0.93 -21.17
C ALA A 13 26.74 -1.87 -22.19
N SER A 14 27.49 -2.20 -23.23
CA SER A 14 27.04 -3.09 -24.30
C SER A 14 26.73 -4.52 -23.84
N THR A 15 27.53 -5.08 -22.91
CA THR A 15 27.39 -6.49 -22.47
C THR A 15 26.95 -6.61 -21.01
N ALA A 16 26.12 -7.61 -20.69
CA ALA A 16 25.65 -7.90 -19.33
C ALA A 16 26.79 -8.01 -18.29
N ARG A 17 27.95 -8.58 -18.65
CA ARG A 17 29.12 -8.70 -17.75
C ARG A 17 29.68 -7.33 -17.36
N LYS A 18 29.71 -6.37 -18.29
CA LYS A 18 30.17 -5.00 -18.06
C LYS A 18 29.13 -4.16 -17.31
N ARG A 19 27.84 -4.52 -17.35
CA ARG A 19 26.75 -3.85 -16.61
C ARG A 19 26.71 -4.20 -15.12
N LYS A 20 27.14 -5.40 -14.72
CA LYS A 20 27.14 -5.86 -13.32
C LYS A 20 27.64 -4.84 -12.27
N PRO A 21 28.79 -4.16 -12.43
CA PRO A 21 29.28 -3.19 -11.44
C PRO A 21 28.33 -2.00 -11.23
N PHE A 22 27.58 -1.61 -12.27
CA PHE A 22 26.67 -0.46 -12.22
C PHE A 22 25.34 -0.75 -11.53
N LYS A 23 25.02 -2.03 -11.28
CA LYS A 23 23.81 -2.47 -10.56
C LYS A 23 22.52 -1.82 -11.07
N ILE A 24 22.36 -1.81 -12.39
CA ILE A 24 21.23 -1.15 -13.04
C ILE A 24 20.05 -2.09 -13.11
N HIS A 25 18.94 -1.65 -12.53
CA HIS A 25 17.66 -2.33 -12.61
C HIS A 25 16.55 -1.32 -12.88
N VAL A 26 15.68 -1.66 -13.82
CA VAL A 26 14.49 -0.89 -14.17
C VAL A 26 13.28 -1.58 -13.56
N VAL A 27 12.43 -0.80 -12.89
CA VAL A 27 11.13 -1.25 -12.39
C VAL A 27 10.08 -0.30 -12.95
N ARG A 28 9.15 -0.80 -13.75
CA ARG A 28 8.09 -0.01 -14.38
C ARG A 28 6.71 -0.49 -13.93
N TYR A 29 5.80 0.45 -13.73
CA TYR A 29 4.39 0.24 -13.48
C TYR A 29 3.59 1.27 -14.27
N ALA A 30 2.94 0.84 -15.37
CA ALA A 30 2.34 1.74 -16.36
C ALA A 30 3.35 2.83 -16.80
N ASP A 31 3.06 4.09 -16.47
CA ASP A 31 3.89 5.26 -16.80
C ASP A 31 4.92 5.60 -15.72
N ASP A 32 4.74 5.10 -14.50
CA ASP A 32 5.68 5.32 -13.39
C ASP A 32 6.82 4.30 -13.45
N PHE A 33 8.07 4.76 -13.34
CA PHE A 33 9.22 3.85 -13.29
C PHE A 33 10.29 4.34 -12.31
N ILE A 34 11.08 3.38 -11.82
CA ILE A 34 12.28 3.61 -11.01
C ILE A 34 13.45 2.95 -11.71
N ILE A 35 14.58 3.65 -11.70
CA ILE A 35 15.85 3.09 -12.13
C ILE A 35 16.83 3.17 -10.98
N THR A 36 17.43 2.02 -10.66
CA THR A 36 18.48 1.91 -9.67
C THR A 36 19.83 1.92 -10.35
N GLY A 37 20.86 2.40 -9.65
CA GLY A 37 22.23 2.42 -10.13
C GLY A 37 23.23 2.55 -8.99
N ALA A 38 24.48 2.20 -9.24
CA ALA A 38 25.54 2.21 -8.25
C ALA A 38 25.94 3.62 -7.80
N THR A 39 25.90 4.61 -8.70
CA THR A 39 26.31 5.99 -8.41
C THR A 39 25.35 7.00 -9.01
N LYS A 40 25.25 8.17 -8.37
CA LYS A 40 24.45 9.30 -8.86
C LYS A 40 24.92 9.78 -10.23
N ALA A 41 26.25 9.82 -10.45
CA ALA A 41 26.85 10.28 -11.69
C ALA A 41 26.40 9.46 -12.91
N VAL A 42 26.34 8.12 -12.77
CA VAL A 42 25.88 7.24 -13.87
C VAL A 42 24.41 7.49 -14.18
N LEU A 43 23.57 7.63 -13.15
CA LEU A 43 22.15 7.91 -13.35
C LEU A 43 21.92 9.28 -14.02
N GLN A 44 22.69 10.29 -13.63
CA GLN A 44 22.52 11.66 -14.11
C GLN A 44 23.10 11.88 -15.51
N HIS A 45 24.29 11.34 -15.80
CA HIS A 45 25.01 11.66 -17.04
C HIS A 45 24.84 10.62 -18.15
N GLN A 46 24.50 9.37 -17.83
CA GLN A 46 24.35 8.31 -18.84
C GLN A 46 22.87 7.93 -19.01
N VAL A 47 22.23 7.58 -17.89
CA VAL A 47 20.87 7.00 -17.92
C VAL A 47 19.81 8.05 -18.23
N ARG A 48 19.85 9.22 -17.57
CA ARG A 48 18.84 10.26 -17.77
C ARG A 48 18.80 10.77 -19.23
N PRO A 49 19.91 11.15 -19.88
CA PRO A 49 19.88 11.60 -21.28
C PRO A 49 19.37 10.52 -22.24
N ALA A 50 19.72 9.25 -22.00
CA ALA A 50 19.25 8.14 -22.83
C ALA A 50 17.72 7.96 -22.75
N ILE A 51 17.13 8.17 -21.56
CA ILE A 51 15.68 8.10 -21.38
C ILE A 51 14.99 9.30 -22.03
N GLU A 52 15.54 10.50 -21.86
CA GLU A 52 15.01 11.71 -22.49
C GLU A 52 14.98 11.57 -24.02
N ALA A 53 16.05 11.07 -24.63
CA ALA A 53 16.09 10.78 -26.06
C ALA A 53 15.02 9.75 -26.47
N PHE A 54 14.91 8.64 -25.75
CA PHE A 54 13.93 7.58 -26.03
C PHE A 54 12.47 8.04 -25.90
N LEU A 55 12.18 8.89 -24.91
CA LEU A 55 10.85 9.45 -24.72
C LEU A 55 10.54 10.51 -25.77
N LYS A 56 11.51 11.34 -26.15
CA LYS A 56 11.36 12.38 -27.16
C LYS A 56 10.99 11.81 -28.53
N GLU A 57 11.60 10.70 -28.94
CA GLU A 57 11.21 9.95 -30.16
C GLU A 57 9.73 9.54 -30.18
N ARG A 58 9.12 9.40 -29.00
CA ARG A 58 7.74 8.97 -28.81
C ARG A 58 6.80 10.13 -28.44
N GLY A 59 7.28 11.37 -28.53
CA GLY A 59 6.53 12.57 -28.20
C GLY A 59 6.23 12.74 -26.71
N LEU A 60 7.05 12.14 -25.84
CA LEU A 60 6.93 12.23 -24.38
C LEU A 60 8.12 12.97 -23.79
N GLU A 61 7.89 13.67 -22.68
CA GLU A 61 8.93 14.39 -21.95
C GLU A 61 8.93 14.01 -20.47
N LEU A 62 10.11 14.03 -19.85
CA LEU A 62 10.23 13.84 -18.41
C LEU A 62 9.79 15.12 -17.69
N SER A 63 8.93 14.95 -16.67
CA SER A 63 8.63 16.05 -15.76
C SER A 63 9.80 16.25 -14.80
N ASP A 64 10.49 17.37 -14.91
CA ASP A 64 11.61 17.74 -14.03
C ASP A 64 11.19 17.78 -12.55
N GLU A 65 9.96 18.21 -12.27
CA GLU A 65 9.43 18.27 -10.91
C GLU A 65 9.24 16.88 -10.27
N LYS A 66 8.92 15.87 -11.09
CA LYS A 66 8.70 14.49 -10.63
C LYS A 66 9.98 13.67 -10.62
N THR A 67 10.96 14.04 -11.45
CA THR A 67 12.18 13.27 -11.66
C THR A 67 13.21 13.62 -10.60
N GLN A 68 13.37 12.76 -9.60
CA GLN A 68 14.30 12.98 -8.50
C GLN A 68 15.33 11.85 -8.39
N ILE A 69 16.62 12.20 -8.38
CA ILE A 69 17.70 11.25 -8.07
C ILE A 69 17.99 11.32 -6.57
N THR A 70 17.61 10.27 -5.84
CA THR A 70 17.80 10.16 -4.39
C THR A 70 18.65 8.96 -4.01
N HIS A 71 19.30 9.03 -2.85
CA HIS A 71 19.99 7.88 -2.30
C HIS A 71 19.01 7.00 -1.49
N ILE A 72 19.17 5.68 -1.55
CA ILE A 72 18.26 4.72 -0.90
C ILE A 72 18.17 4.89 0.64
N SER A 73 19.17 5.52 1.27
CA SER A 73 19.15 5.83 2.71
C SER A 73 18.23 7.00 3.07
N GLN A 74 18.03 7.94 2.14
CA GLN A 74 17.03 9.01 2.27
C GLN A 74 15.63 8.44 1.97
N GLY A 75 15.57 7.52 1.00
CA GLY A 75 14.36 6.85 0.56
C GLY A 75 13.53 7.70 -0.40
N PHE A 76 12.58 7.06 -1.06
CA PHE A 76 11.69 7.69 -2.02
C PHE A 76 10.30 7.05 -1.98
N ASP A 77 9.30 7.76 -2.51
CA ASP A 77 7.93 7.28 -2.60
C ASP A 77 7.68 6.70 -4.01
N PHE A 78 7.08 5.52 -4.09
CA PHE A 78 6.66 4.88 -5.34
C PHE A 78 5.37 4.09 -5.10
N LEU A 79 4.38 4.25 -5.98
CA LEU A 79 3.06 3.60 -5.87
C LEU A 79 2.46 3.71 -4.44
N GLY A 80 2.55 4.90 -3.84
CA GLY A 80 2.02 5.15 -2.50
C GLY A 80 2.78 4.46 -1.36
N GLN A 81 3.95 3.89 -1.61
CA GLN A 81 4.82 3.24 -0.63
C GLN A 81 6.17 3.98 -0.55
N ASN A 82 6.70 4.12 0.66
CA ASN A 82 8.02 4.65 0.90
C ASN A 82 9.04 3.52 0.98
N VAL A 83 10.03 3.56 0.10
CA VAL A 83 11.13 2.61 0.01
C VAL A 83 12.36 3.25 0.62
N ARG A 84 12.87 2.72 1.74
CA ARG A 84 14.04 3.28 2.42
C ARG A 84 14.91 2.22 3.08
N LYS A 85 16.23 2.37 2.99
CA LYS A 85 17.21 1.51 3.64
C LYS A 85 17.72 2.15 4.93
N TYR A 86 17.57 1.44 6.04
CA TYR A 86 17.99 1.82 7.38
C TYR A 86 19.12 0.90 7.83
N ALA A 87 20.35 1.43 8.01
CA ALA A 87 21.50 0.68 8.54
C ALA A 87 21.63 -0.76 7.95
N GLY A 88 21.57 -0.90 6.62
CA GLY A 88 21.65 -2.19 5.94
C GLY A 88 20.31 -2.87 5.64
N LYS A 89 19.23 -2.55 6.36
CA LYS A 89 17.90 -3.18 6.22
C LYS A 89 16.96 -2.34 5.35
N LEU A 90 16.42 -2.93 4.29
CA LEU A 90 15.38 -2.30 3.47
C LEU A 90 14.02 -2.45 4.13
N LEU A 91 13.35 -1.31 4.39
CA LEU A 91 11.98 -1.29 4.88
C LEU A 91 11.11 -0.54 3.87
N ILE A 92 10.08 -1.22 3.39
CA ILE A 92 9.03 -0.62 2.57
C ILE A 92 7.83 -0.41 3.50
N THR A 93 7.37 0.83 3.60
CA THR A 93 6.26 1.22 4.47
C THR A 93 5.25 2.05 3.68
N PRO A 94 3.97 2.15 4.08
CA PRO A 94 3.04 3.07 3.42
C PRO A 94 3.57 4.51 3.43
N ALA A 95 3.55 5.18 2.28
CA ALA A 95 4.04 6.55 2.16
C ALA A 95 3.20 7.53 2.97
N ARG A 96 3.83 8.59 3.50
CA ARG A 96 3.13 9.61 4.29
C ARG A 96 1.98 10.26 3.52
N LYS A 97 2.20 10.52 2.22
CA LYS A 97 1.17 11.07 1.32
C LYS A 97 -0.03 10.13 1.18
N SER A 98 0.19 8.82 1.01
CA SER A 98 -0.88 7.82 0.92
C SER A 98 -1.67 7.69 2.22
N VAL A 99 -0.98 7.70 3.37
CA VAL A 99 -1.63 7.67 4.70
C VAL A 99 -2.47 8.93 4.92
N LYS A 100 -1.93 10.11 4.57
CA LYS A 100 -2.66 11.38 4.66
C LYS A 100 -3.91 11.36 3.79
N ALA A 101 -3.81 10.91 2.54
CA ALA A 101 -4.95 10.81 1.63
C ALA A 101 -6.08 9.92 2.19
N LEU A 102 -5.75 8.78 2.80
CA LEU A 102 -6.75 7.95 3.49
C LEU A 102 -7.44 8.73 4.61
N LEU A 103 -6.68 9.34 5.51
CA LEU A 103 -7.24 10.05 6.66
C LEU A 103 -8.06 11.27 6.25
N ASP A 104 -7.63 11.98 5.22
CA ASP A 104 -8.38 13.09 4.64
C ASP A 104 -9.71 12.59 4.05
N LYS A 105 -9.69 11.46 3.34
CA LYS A 105 -10.93 10.86 2.81
C LYS A 105 -11.87 10.41 3.92
N VAL A 106 -11.36 9.81 4.99
CA VAL A 106 -12.15 9.44 6.17
C VAL A 106 -12.78 10.68 6.82
N ARG A 107 -12.01 11.77 6.97
CA ARG A 107 -12.53 13.03 7.52
C ARG A 107 -13.60 13.64 6.62
N GLU A 108 -13.38 13.63 5.31
CA GLU A 108 -14.35 14.10 4.31
C GLU A 108 -15.67 13.32 4.43
N ILE A 109 -15.60 11.99 4.47
CA ILE A 109 -16.78 11.12 4.64
C ILE A 109 -17.49 11.43 5.96
N ALA A 110 -16.76 11.51 7.07
CA ALA A 110 -17.35 11.80 8.38
C ALA A 110 -17.98 13.21 8.44
N ASN A 111 -17.37 14.19 7.78
CA ASN A 111 -17.86 15.57 7.72
C ASN A 111 -19.07 15.74 6.78
N ALA A 112 -19.13 14.99 5.68
CA ALA A 112 -20.30 14.95 4.81
C ALA A 112 -21.49 14.26 5.51
N ASN A 113 -21.21 13.26 6.36
CA ASN A 113 -22.20 12.45 7.04
C ASN A 113 -22.44 12.88 8.50
N LYS A 114 -22.45 14.19 8.77
CA LYS A 114 -22.63 14.74 10.15
C LYS A 114 -23.91 14.27 10.84
N THR A 115 -25.01 14.17 10.11
CA THR A 115 -26.34 13.79 10.62
C THR A 115 -26.71 12.33 10.33
N ALA A 116 -25.91 11.62 9.52
CA ALA A 116 -26.17 10.24 9.13
C ALA A 116 -26.29 9.29 10.32
N THR A 117 -26.91 8.14 10.10
CA THR A 117 -26.96 7.06 11.09
C THR A 117 -25.57 6.46 11.27
N GLN A 118 -25.33 5.89 12.46
CA GLN A 118 -24.08 5.19 12.74
C GLN A 118 -23.83 4.05 11.75
N ALA A 119 -24.88 3.31 11.40
CA ALA A 119 -24.82 2.19 10.47
C ALA A 119 -24.37 2.63 9.06
N ASN A 120 -24.95 3.71 8.52
CA ASN A 120 -24.57 4.25 7.21
C ASN A 120 -23.12 4.72 7.21
N LEU A 121 -22.68 5.41 8.27
CA LEU A 121 -21.28 5.86 8.36
C LEU A 121 -20.30 4.68 8.35
N ILE A 122 -20.61 3.60 9.06
CA ILE A 122 -19.79 2.37 9.05
C ILE A 122 -19.76 1.76 7.64
N LEU A 123 -20.91 1.66 6.97
CA LEU A 123 -21.01 1.12 5.62
C LEU A 123 -20.17 1.90 4.60
N THR A 124 -20.14 3.23 4.71
CA THR A 124 -19.35 4.07 3.80
C THR A 124 -17.85 3.98 4.10
N LEU A 125 -17.46 3.91 5.37
CA LEU A 125 -16.04 3.90 5.76
C LEU A 125 -15.37 2.54 5.54
N ASN A 126 -16.09 1.43 5.76
CA ASN A 126 -15.50 0.09 5.74
C ASN A 126 -14.82 -0.28 4.41
N PRO A 127 -15.43 -0.06 3.22
CA PRO A 127 -14.79 -0.35 1.95
C PRO A 127 -13.50 0.46 1.73
N VAL A 128 -13.49 1.72 2.15
CA VAL A 128 -12.33 2.62 2.01
C VAL A 128 -11.16 2.13 2.88
N ILE A 129 -11.41 1.87 4.16
CA ILE A 129 -10.38 1.40 5.10
C ILE A 129 -9.87 0.02 4.67
N ARG A 130 -10.80 -0.89 4.33
CA ARG A 130 -10.47 -2.25 3.90
C ARG A 130 -9.64 -2.24 2.61
N GLY A 131 -10.05 -1.47 1.61
CA GLY A 131 -9.34 -1.37 0.34
C GLY A 131 -7.91 -0.88 0.54
N TRP A 132 -7.73 0.19 1.32
CA TRP A 132 -6.41 0.72 1.62
C TRP A 132 -5.54 -0.26 2.41
N ALA A 133 -6.09 -0.93 3.42
CA ALA A 133 -5.35 -1.91 4.22
C ALA A 133 -4.98 -3.15 3.39
N MET A 134 -5.87 -3.63 2.52
CA MET A 134 -5.57 -4.72 1.59
C MET A 134 -4.48 -4.35 0.60
N TYR A 135 -4.50 -3.13 0.07
CA TYR A 135 -3.46 -2.63 -0.83
C TYR A 135 -2.08 -2.65 -0.15
N HIS A 136 -1.97 -2.16 1.08
CA HIS A 136 -0.70 -2.09 1.81
C HIS A 136 -0.35 -3.37 2.60
N ARG A 137 -1.14 -4.45 2.52
CA ARG A 137 -0.93 -5.66 3.33
C ARG A 137 0.39 -6.38 3.07
N HIS A 138 1.05 -6.09 1.95
CA HIS A 138 2.28 -6.77 1.56
C HIS A 138 3.57 -6.06 2.03
N VAL A 139 3.44 -4.83 2.52
CA VAL A 139 4.56 -4.03 3.02
C VAL A 139 4.63 -4.05 4.55
N VAL A 140 5.64 -3.41 5.13
CA VAL A 140 5.79 -3.29 6.58
C VAL A 140 4.77 -2.26 7.09
N ALA A 141 3.51 -2.68 7.24
CA ALA A 141 2.39 -1.79 7.53
C ALA A 141 1.74 -1.98 8.91
N ALA A 142 2.02 -3.07 9.64
CA ALA A 142 1.32 -3.40 10.89
C ALA A 142 1.27 -2.25 11.92
N LYS A 143 2.41 -1.62 12.22
CA LYS A 143 2.46 -0.45 13.12
C LYS A 143 1.69 0.75 12.57
N ARG A 144 1.71 0.95 11.25
CA ARG A 144 0.95 2.04 10.59
C ARG A 144 -0.55 1.77 10.62
N PHE A 145 -0.98 0.53 10.46
CA PHE A 145 -2.38 0.14 10.56
C PHE A 145 -2.96 0.45 11.94
N ALA A 146 -2.27 0.04 13.01
CA ALA A 146 -2.70 0.37 14.37
C ALA A 146 -2.77 1.88 14.63
N TRP A 147 -1.79 2.64 14.14
CA TRP A 147 -1.80 4.10 14.25
C TRP A 147 -2.95 4.74 13.46
N ILE A 148 -3.25 4.25 12.26
CA ILE A 148 -4.38 4.72 11.45
C ILE A 148 -5.71 4.42 12.14
N ASP A 149 -5.88 3.22 12.69
CA ASP A 149 -7.11 2.86 13.42
C ASP A 149 -7.36 3.83 14.59
N HIS A 150 -6.31 4.22 15.32
CA HIS A 150 -6.41 5.25 16.36
C HIS A 150 -6.79 6.63 15.79
N GLN A 151 -6.20 7.06 14.67
CA GLN A 151 -6.56 8.33 14.03
C GLN A 151 -8.03 8.34 13.56
N ILE A 152 -8.50 7.24 12.98
CA ILE A 152 -9.90 7.08 12.57
C ILE A 152 -10.81 7.10 13.80
N TRP A 153 -10.44 6.43 14.88
CA TRP A 153 -11.15 6.48 16.15
C TRP A 153 -11.30 7.93 16.65
N GLN A 154 -10.25 8.75 16.60
CA GLN A 154 -10.33 10.17 17.00
C GLN A 154 -11.30 10.99 16.13
N VAL A 155 -11.41 10.69 14.83
CA VAL A 155 -12.39 11.32 13.95
C VAL A 155 -13.81 10.91 14.33
N LEU A 156 -14.04 9.63 14.56
CA LEU A 156 -15.35 9.08 14.92
C LEU A 156 -15.79 9.50 16.32
N TRP A 157 -14.85 9.62 17.27
CA TRP A 157 -15.11 10.15 18.60
C TRP A 157 -15.64 11.58 18.52
N ARG A 158 -14.96 12.45 17.77
CA ARG A 158 -15.43 13.83 17.55
C ARG A 158 -16.79 13.88 16.87
N TRP A 159 -17.01 13.03 15.87
CA TRP A 159 -18.32 12.90 15.22
C TRP A 159 -19.42 12.52 16.23
N ALA A 160 -19.15 11.54 17.11
CA ALA A 160 -20.12 11.06 18.10
C ALA A 160 -20.41 12.10 19.20
N VAL A 161 -19.37 12.75 19.75
CA VAL A 161 -19.52 13.80 20.77
C VAL A 161 -20.30 14.99 20.23
N ARG A 162 -20.00 15.43 19.00
CA ARG A 162 -20.69 16.56 18.35
C ARG A 162 -22.20 16.37 18.27
N ARG A 163 -22.67 15.13 18.08
CA ARG A 163 -24.10 14.81 17.98
C ARG A 163 -24.84 14.90 19.31
N HIS A 164 -24.11 14.88 20.42
CA HIS A 164 -24.68 14.80 21.77
C HIS A 164 -23.96 15.78 22.69
N ALA A 165 -23.99 17.07 22.35
CA ALA A 165 -23.31 18.13 23.10
C ALA A 165 -23.70 18.19 24.58
N MET A 166 -24.93 17.76 24.94
CA MET A 166 -25.42 17.75 26.32
C MET A 166 -25.21 16.42 27.07
N LYS A 167 -24.60 15.41 26.43
CA LYS A 167 -24.37 14.10 27.07
C LYS A 167 -22.92 13.94 27.50
N SER A 168 -22.71 13.20 28.58
CA SER A 168 -21.37 12.91 29.07
C SER A 168 -20.58 12.04 28.08
N ALA A 169 -19.25 12.16 28.10
CA ALA A 169 -18.36 11.30 27.31
C ALA A 169 -18.60 9.81 27.59
N HIS A 170 -18.93 9.46 28.84
CA HIS A 170 -19.26 8.09 29.22
C HIS A 170 -20.51 7.58 28.48
N TRP A 171 -21.56 8.38 28.41
CA TRP A 171 -22.78 8.04 27.66
C TRP A 171 -22.48 7.86 26.16
N VAL A 172 -21.70 8.77 25.57
CA VAL A 172 -21.29 8.68 24.15
C VAL A 172 -20.51 7.39 23.89
N LYS A 173 -19.58 7.04 24.79
CA LYS A 173 -18.84 5.76 24.71
C LYS A 173 -19.80 4.59 24.71
N GLN A 174 -20.73 4.50 25.67
CA GLN A 174 -21.68 3.39 25.75
C GLN A 174 -22.61 3.29 24.53
N ARG A 175 -23.03 4.43 23.98
CA ARG A 175 -23.96 4.49 22.83
C ARG A 175 -23.33 4.05 21.50
N TYR A 176 -22.08 4.44 21.25
CA TYR A 176 -21.43 4.30 19.94
C TYR A 176 -20.31 3.26 19.90
N PHE A 177 -19.68 2.95 21.04
CA PHE A 177 -18.51 2.11 21.11
C PHE A 177 -18.77 0.86 21.97
N ARG A 178 -18.59 -0.31 21.37
CA ARG A 178 -18.89 -1.60 21.97
C ARG A 178 -17.63 -2.46 22.10
N VAL A 179 -17.79 -3.57 22.79
CA VAL A 179 -16.82 -4.67 22.80
C VAL A 179 -17.22 -5.64 21.69
N VAL A 180 -16.28 -5.98 20.80
CA VAL A 180 -16.49 -6.95 19.71
C VAL A 180 -15.33 -7.93 19.74
N GLY A 181 -15.61 -9.19 20.10
CA GLY A 181 -14.57 -10.17 20.43
C GLY A 181 -13.69 -9.66 21.57
N GLN A 182 -12.37 -9.72 21.38
CA GLN A 182 -11.37 -9.23 22.36
C GLN A 182 -11.11 -7.72 22.28
N ARG A 183 -11.82 -6.99 21.41
CA ARG A 183 -11.54 -5.57 21.15
C ARG A 183 -12.54 -4.67 21.84
N HIS A 184 -12.02 -3.74 22.62
CA HIS A 184 -12.77 -2.65 23.21
C HIS A 184 -12.77 -1.43 22.28
N TRP A 185 -13.66 -0.46 22.54
CA TRP A 185 -13.74 0.81 21.80
C TRP A 185 -14.01 0.63 20.29
N VAL A 186 -14.76 -0.40 19.92
CA VAL A 186 -15.14 -0.65 18.52
C VAL A 186 -16.36 0.18 18.18
N PHE A 187 -16.25 1.08 17.21
CA PHE A 187 -17.39 1.85 16.71
C PHE A 187 -18.38 0.89 16.02
N ALA A 188 -19.50 0.62 16.67
CA ALA A 188 -20.40 -0.47 16.28
C ALA A 188 -21.86 -0.19 16.69
N THR A 189 -22.78 -0.67 15.85
CA THR A 189 -24.23 -0.58 16.09
C THR A 189 -24.92 -1.91 15.81
N GLN A 190 -25.99 -2.15 16.57
CA GLN A 190 -26.93 -3.25 16.36
C GLN A 190 -28.10 -2.83 15.45
N GLU A 191 -28.21 -1.53 15.15
CA GLU A 191 -29.24 -0.99 14.25
C GLU A 191 -29.01 -1.50 12.82
N LYS A 192 -30.05 -2.12 12.26
CA LYS A 192 -30.07 -2.52 10.86
C LYS A 192 -30.28 -1.28 9.99
N ALA A 193 -29.35 -0.98 9.09
CA ALA A 193 -29.63 -0.04 8.00
C ALA A 193 -30.45 -0.76 6.92
N ARG A 194 -31.18 0.01 6.07
CA ARG A 194 -31.82 -0.52 4.85
C ARG A 194 -30.76 -1.31 4.05
N GLY A 195 -30.98 -2.61 3.89
CA GLY A 195 -30.08 -3.51 3.14
C GLY A 195 -29.09 -4.33 3.97
N MET A 196 -29.10 -4.26 5.31
CA MET A 196 -28.26 -5.12 6.17
C MET A 196 -29.08 -6.10 7.03
N SER A 197 -28.69 -7.39 6.99
CA SER A 197 -29.21 -8.43 7.91
C SER A 197 -28.45 -8.54 9.24
N GLN A 198 -27.25 -7.95 9.35
CA GLN A 198 -26.35 -8.12 10.50
C GLN A 198 -25.92 -6.80 11.14
N PRO A 199 -25.54 -6.84 12.45
CA PRO A 199 -24.91 -5.72 13.12
C PRO A 199 -23.64 -5.25 12.39
N ALA A 200 -23.39 -3.95 12.41
CA ALA A 200 -22.28 -3.33 11.71
C ALA A 200 -21.25 -2.79 12.70
N TRP A 201 -19.98 -3.08 12.45
CA TRP A 201 -18.84 -2.51 13.16
C TRP A 201 -17.80 -2.00 12.18
N LEU A 202 -17.03 -1.01 12.63
CA LEU A 202 -15.96 -0.45 11.84
C LEU A 202 -14.85 -1.48 11.59
N TYR A 203 -14.45 -1.58 10.33
CA TYR A 203 -13.31 -2.36 9.90
C TYR A 203 -12.02 -1.79 10.50
N ALA A 204 -11.14 -2.65 10.99
CA ALA A 204 -9.84 -2.24 11.49
C ALA A 204 -8.74 -2.63 10.52
N ALA A 205 -7.93 -1.66 10.13
CA ALA A 205 -6.76 -1.94 9.32
C ALA A 205 -5.81 -2.90 10.04
N ALA A 206 -5.70 -2.81 11.37
CA ALA A 206 -4.80 -3.65 12.16
C ALA A 206 -5.19 -5.14 12.19
N SER A 207 -6.43 -5.50 11.85
CA SER A 207 -6.81 -6.92 11.73
C SER A 207 -6.30 -7.57 10.45
N VAL A 208 -5.72 -6.81 9.52
CA VAL A 208 -5.18 -7.35 8.27
C VAL A 208 -3.84 -8.02 8.53
N SER A 209 -3.78 -9.32 8.25
CA SER A 209 -2.52 -10.06 8.25
C SER A 209 -1.60 -9.59 7.12
N ILE A 210 -0.33 -9.35 7.49
CA ILE A 210 0.71 -8.98 6.54
C ILE A 210 1.11 -10.23 5.74
N VAL A 211 1.08 -10.14 4.41
CA VAL A 211 1.38 -11.26 3.51
C VAL A 211 2.58 -10.91 2.64
N ARG A 212 3.67 -11.67 2.76
CA ARG A 212 4.87 -11.45 1.94
C ARG A 212 4.77 -12.20 0.62
N HIS A 213 5.04 -11.51 -0.48
CA HIS A 213 5.10 -12.12 -1.80
C HIS A 213 6.53 -12.53 -2.16
N ILE A 214 6.67 -13.75 -2.66
CA ILE A 214 7.93 -14.26 -3.23
C ILE A 214 7.94 -13.91 -4.72
N LYS A 215 9.01 -13.23 -5.16
CA LYS A 215 9.22 -12.81 -6.56
C LYS A 215 9.17 -14.04 -7.49
N ILE A 216 8.47 -13.92 -8.61
CA ILE A 216 8.44 -14.94 -9.67
C ILE A 216 9.70 -14.81 -10.51
N CYS A 217 10.25 -15.92 -10.98
CA CYS A 217 11.31 -15.90 -11.97
C CYS A 217 10.77 -15.24 -13.25
N SER A 218 11.41 -14.17 -13.74
CA SER A 218 10.89 -13.40 -14.87
C SER A 218 10.82 -14.20 -16.17
N ALA A 219 11.67 -15.21 -16.33
CA ALA A 219 11.66 -16.12 -17.48
C ALA A 219 10.58 -17.21 -17.39
N ALA A 220 9.90 -17.33 -16.25
CA ALA A 220 8.91 -18.38 -16.05
C ALA A 220 7.68 -18.16 -16.93
N ASN A 221 7.45 -19.08 -17.86
CA ASN A 221 6.29 -19.09 -18.73
C ASN A 221 5.32 -20.22 -18.29
N PRO A 222 4.07 -19.90 -17.90
CA PRO A 222 3.07 -20.91 -17.52
C PRO A 222 2.74 -21.94 -18.59
N PHE A 223 3.02 -21.65 -19.85
CA PHE A 223 2.69 -22.49 -21.00
C PHE A 223 3.88 -23.30 -21.50
N ASP A 224 5.08 -23.09 -20.95
CA ASP A 224 6.28 -23.85 -21.31
C ASP A 224 6.48 -25.00 -20.30
N PRO A 225 6.47 -26.28 -20.77
CA PRO A 225 6.62 -27.45 -19.92
C PRO A 225 7.88 -27.44 -19.04
N ALA A 226 8.95 -26.76 -19.44
CA ALA A 226 10.18 -26.65 -18.66
C ALA A 226 9.96 -25.97 -17.29
N TRP A 227 8.91 -25.14 -17.16
CA TRP A 227 8.59 -24.42 -15.93
C TRP A 227 7.57 -25.12 -15.03
N THR A 228 7.02 -26.27 -15.46
CA THR A 228 5.95 -26.99 -14.75
C THR A 228 6.32 -27.26 -13.29
N PHE A 229 7.48 -27.87 -13.06
CA PHE A 229 7.97 -28.19 -11.72
C PHE A 229 8.15 -26.96 -10.82
N TYR A 230 8.69 -25.86 -11.37
CA TYR A 230 8.85 -24.59 -10.65
C TYR A 230 7.49 -24.03 -10.21
N LEU A 231 6.50 -24.04 -11.11
CA LEU A 231 5.16 -23.51 -10.86
C LEU A 231 4.36 -24.39 -9.90
N GLU A 232 4.47 -25.72 -10.00
CA GLU A 232 3.86 -26.67 -9.08
C GLU A 232 4.40 -26.52 -7.66
N ARG A 233 5.73 -26.50 -7.49
CA ARG A 233 6.35 -26.27 -6.18
C ARG A 233 5.87 -24.95 -5.56
N ARG A 234 5.69 -23.92 -6.38
CA ARG A 234 5.18 -22.62 -5.92
C ARG A 234 3.69 -22.65 -5.56
N ARG A 235 2.86 -23.43 -6.27
CA ARG A 235 1.45 -23.67 -5.92
C ARG A 235 1.35 -24.39 -4.57
N ALA A 236 2.14 -25.44 -4.36
CA ALA A 236 2.21 -26.17 -3.09
C ALA A 236 2.61 -25.24 -1.93
N HIS A 237 3.66 -24.43 -2.10
CA HIS A 237 4.10 -23.48 -1.07
C HIS A 237 3.02 -22.44 -0.72
N ARG A 238 2.22 -21.99 -1.71
CA ARG A 238 1.07 -21.09 -1.47
C ARG A 238 -0.02 -21.77 -0.65
N GLN A 239 -0.35 -23.03 -0.94
CA GLN A 239 -1.35 -23.79 -0.19
C GLN A 239 -0.93 -24.02 1.26
N VAL A 240 0.35 -24.32 1.51
CA VAL A 240 0.91 -24.44 2.87
C VAL A 240 0.89 -23.10 3.62
N THR A 241 1.19 -21.99 2.94
CA THR A 241 1.16 -20.65 3.56
C THR A 241 -0.30 -20.22 3.86
N GLN A 242 -1.25 -20.58 3.00
CA GLN A 242 -2.67 -20.26 3.19
C GLN A 242 -3.32 -21.09 4.31
N SER A 243 -2.97 -22.37 4.44
CA SER A 243 -3.47 -23.24 5.52
C SER A 243 -3.00 -22.78 6.91
N HIS A 244 -1.75 -22.33 7.04
CA HIS A 244 -1.25 -21.75 8.30
C HIS A 244 -1.88 -20.39 8.65
N SER A 245 -2.33 -19.61 7.65
CA SER A 245 -3.07 -18.37 7.88
C SER A 245 -4.57 -18.58 8.19
N GLY A 246 -5.10 -19.78 7.92
CA GLY A 246 -6.49 -20.16 8.17
C GLY A 246 -6.74 -20.86 9.51
N CYS A 247 -5.69 -21.23 10.24
CA CYS A 247 -5.79 -21.87 11.55
C CYS A 247 -5.84 -20.84 12.70
N TRP A 248 -6.82 -19.93 12.64
CA TRP A 248 -7.22 -19.11 13.79
C TRP A 248 -8.75 -19.00 13.79
N LYS A 249 -9.39 -20.05 14.30
CA LYS A 249 -10.74 -19.98 14.85
C LYS A 249 -10.63 -20.25 16.35
N ALA A 250 -10.72 -19.18 17.14
CA ALA A 250 -11.33 -19.10 18.47
C ALA A 250 -11.27 -17.64 18.93
#